data_AF-A0A661QI42-F1
#
_entry.id   AF-A0A661QI42-F1
#
_cell.length_a   1.000
_cell.length_b   1.000
_cell.length_c   1.000
_cell.angle_alpha   90.00
_cell.angle_beta   90.00
_cell.angle_gamma   90.00
#
_symmetry.space_group_name_H-M   'P 1'
#
loop_
_entity.id
_entity.type
_entity.pdbx_description
1 polymer ?
#
loop_
_entity_poly.entity_id
_entity_poly.type
_entity_poly.pdbx_seq_one_letter_code
_entity_poly.pdbx_strand_id
1 'polypeptide(L)' 'NFTENIYQQLEEIAPYTVMIHAKTYIGGGEWYTLSLDYDKIFSMIRRYGFQGWVSLEYEGKRDYDIGVKISKELLSKYIY' A
#
# COMPACT_ATOMS: atom_id res chain seq x y z
N ASN A 1 -3.94 9.18 6.85
CA ASN A 1 -3.91 8.98 5.39
C ASN A 1 -3.56 10.28 4.72
N PHE A 2 -2.74 10.23 3.67
CA PHE A 2 -2.50 11.35 2.78
C PHE A 2 -3.55 11.30 1.66
N THR A 3 -4.19 12.42 1.33
CA THR A 3 -5.30 12.46 0.35
C THR A 3 -5.08 13.44 -0.79
N GLU A 4 -4.13 14.37 -0.65
CA GLU A 4 -3.84 15.39 -1.66
C GLU A 4 -2.51 15.09 -2.36
N ASN A 5 -1.39 15.19 -1.62
CA ASN A 5 -0.04 15.03 -2.16
C ASN A 5 0.60 13.71 -1.74
N ILE A 6 -0.11 12.60 -1.94
CA ILE A 6 0.22 11.25 -1.44
C ILE A 6 1.70 10.91 -1.63
N TYR A 7 2.23 11.00 -2.85
CA TYR A 7 3.60 10.55 -3.13
C TYR A 7 4.66 11.45 -2.49
N GLN A 8 4.43 12.76 -2.45
CA GLN A 8 5.36 13.69 -1.82
C GLN A 8 5.40 13.45 -0.31
N GLN A 9 4.22 13.33 0.32
CA GLN A 9 4.13 13.11 1.76
C GLN A 9 4.68 11.74 2.17
N LEU A 10 4.54 10.71 1.32
CA LEU A 10 5.20 9.42 1.51
C LEU A 10 6.73 9.54 1.41
N GLU A 11 7.25 10.31 0.46
CA GLU A 11 8.70 10.50 0.28
C GLU A 11 9.32 11.25 1.46
N GLU A 12 8.62 12.27 1.99
CA GLU A 12 9.06 13.04 3.17
C GLU A 12 9.24 12.17 4.43
N ILE A 13 8.43 11.12 4.59
CA ILE A 13 8.52 10.20 5.74
C ILE A 13 9.30 8.91 5.46
N ALA A 14 9.63 8.63 4.20
CA ALA A 14 10.30 7.39 3.79
C ALA A 14 11.61 7.09 4.57
N PRO A 15 12.50 8.07 4.85
CA PRO A 15 13.72 7.83 5.64
C PRO A 15 13.48 7.37 7.08
N TYR A 16 12.30 7.64 7.64
CA TYR A 16 11.95 7.34 9.03
C TYR A 16 10.96 6.18 9.16
N THR A 17 10.55 5.60 8.04
CA THR A 17 9.50 4.59 8.01
C THR A 17 10.00 3.27 8.58
N VAL A 18 9.33 2.78 9.63
CA VAL A 18 9.66 1.49 10.29
C VAL A 18 8.68 0.36 9.93
N MET A 19 7.49 0.73 9.46
CA MET A 19 6.43 -0.20 9.07
C MET A 19 5.51 0.45 8.04
N ILE A 20 4.95 -0.37 7.14
CA ILE A 20 4.01 0.07 6.09
C ILE A 20 2.69 -0.66 6.25
N HIS A 21 1.59 0.08 6.13
CA HIS A 21 0.26 -0.46 5.95
C HIS A 21 -0.17 -0.25 4.50
N ALA A 22 -0.16 -1.32 3.71
CA ALA A 22 -0.54 -1.30 2.30
C ALA A 22 -2.05 -1.52 2.16
N LYS A 23 -2.78 -0.44 1.88
CA LYS A 23 -4.24 -0.42 1.79
C LYS A 23 -4.75 -0.78 0.40
N THR A 24 -5.56 -1.83 0.30
CA THR A 24 -6.13 -2.31 -0.97
C THR A 24 -7.64 -2.16 -1.02
N TYR A 25 -8.17 -1.87 -2.21
CA TYR A 25 -9.56 -1.43 -2.44
C TYR A 25 -10.26 -2.28 -3.51
N ILE A 26 -10.08 -3.60 -3.49
CA ILE A 26 -10.65 -4.50 -4.50
C ILE A 26 -12.18 -4.43 -4.46
N GLY A 27 -12.81 -4.18 -5.61
CA GLY A 27 -14.25 -3.93 -5.69
C GLY A 27 -14.68 -2.51 -5.31
N GLY A 28 -13.74 -1.58 -5.19
CA GLY A 28 -13.95 -0.24 -4.62
C GLY A 28 -13.78 -0.26 -3.11
N GLY A 29 -13.49 0.89 -2.52
CA GLY A 29 -13.29 1.02 -1.07
C GLY A 29 -14.58 1.20 -0.28
N GLU A 30 -14.54 0.80 0.99
CA GLU A 30 -15.67 0.89 1.91
C GLU A 30 -16.19 2.32 2.05
N TRP A 31 -15.27 3.25 2.32
CA TRP A 31 -15.53 4.67 2.52
C TRP A 31 -15.08 5.55 1.35
N TYR A 32 -13.89 5.27 0.81
CA TYR A 32 -13.31 5.93 -0.36
C TYR A 32 -12.37 4.96 -1.08
N THR A 33 -12.11 5.21 -2.37
CA THR A 33 -11.16 4.42 -3.16
C THR A 33 -9.97 5.29 -3.53
N LEU A 34 -8.76 4.86 -3.19
CA LEU A 34 -7.54 5.48 -3.70
C LEU A 34 -7.01 4.66 -4.87
N SER A 35 -6.64 5.37 -5.95
CA SER A 35 -5.82 4.80 -7.02
C SER A 35 -4.35 4.99 -6.64
N LEU A 36 -3.71 3.91 -6.17
CA LEU A 36 -2.33 3.92 -5.70
C LEU A 36 -1.42 3.20 -6.70
N ASP A 37 -0.32 3.87 -7.06
CA ASP A 37 0.75 3.30 -7.87
C ASP A 37 1.75 2.57 -6.95
N TYR A 38 1.54 1.27 -6.78
CA TYR A 38 2.40 0.44 -5.94
C TYR A 38 3.83 0.32 -6.46
N ASP A 39 4.04 0.28 -7.78
CA ASP A 39 5.38 0.26 -8.37
C ASP A 39 6.18 1.50 -7.95
N LYS A 40 5.56 2.68 -8.03
CA LYS A 40 6.16 3.95 -7.60
C LYS A 40 6.43 3.99 -6.11
N ILE A 41 5.46 3.59 -5.28
CA ILE A 41 5.58 3.60 -3.81
C ILE A 41 6.71 2.67 -3.37
N PHE A 42 6.69 1.40 -3.81
CA PHE A 42 7.68 0.42 -3.41
C PHE A 42 9.07 0.76 -3.94
N SER A 43 9.18 1.33 -5.14
CA SER A 43 10.46 1.81 -5.66
C SER A 43 11.01 2.97 -4.85
N MET A 44 10.16 3.89 -4.40
CA MET A 44 10.55 5.03 -3.55
C MET A 44 11.07 4.56 -2.20
N ILE A 45 10.29 3.80 -1.42
CA ILE A 45 10.71 3.36 -0.07
C ILE A 45 11.98 2.50 -0.11
N ARG A 46 12.21 1.73 -1.19
CA ARG A 46 13.44 0.94 -1.38
C ARG A 46 14.66 1.83 -1.58
N ARG A 47 14.53 2.97 -2.27
CA ARG A 47 15.64 3.94 -2.39
C ARG A 47 16.09 4.47 -1.03
N TYR A 48 15.17 4.55 -0.07
CA TYR A 48 15.46 4.97 1.31
C TYR A 48 15.88 3.82 2.22
N GLY A 49 16.08 2.61 1.69
CA GLY A 49 16.59 1.46 2.45
C GLY A 49 15.56 0.83 3.39
N PHE A 50 14.26 1.00 3.14
CA PHE A 50 13.24 0.34 3.95
C PHE A 50 13.36 -1.19 3.87
N GLN A 51 13.47 -1.83 5.03
CA GLN A 51 13.53 -3.30 5.20
C GLN A 51 12.55 -3.81 6.27
N GLY A 52 11.59 -2.98 6.66
CA GLY A 52 10.61 -3.31 7.71
C GLY A 52 9.43 -4.13 7.19
N TRP A 53 8.41 -4.27 8.04
CA TRP A 53 7.22 -5.05 7.74
C TRP A 53 6.22 -4.30 6.86
N VAL A 54 5.62 -5.03 5.93
CA VAL A 54 4.48 -4.58 5.12
C VAL A 54 3.24 -5.33 5.58
N SER A 55 2.35 -4.64 6.26
CA SER A 55 1.03 -5.14 6.64
C SER A 55 0.04 -4.92 5.49
N LEU A 56 -0.72 -5.95 5.15
CA LEU A 56 -1.86 -5.82 4.24
C LEU A 56 -3.07 -5.30 5.02
N GLU A 57 -3.60 -4.16 4.62
CA GLU A 57 -4.85 -3.59 5.13
C GLU A 57 -5.90 -3.66 4.01
N TYR A 58 -6.94 -4.48 4.18
CA TYR A 58 -7.98 -4.65 3.17
C TYR A 58 -9.19 -3.78 3.53
N GLU A 59 -9.48 -2.79 2.68
CA GLU A 59 -10.60 -1.84 2.82
C GLU A 59 -11.56 -1.92 1.61
N GLY A 60 -11.53 -3.03 0.88
CA GLY A 60 -12.33 -3.25 -0.33
C GLY A 60 -13.72 -3.82 -0.06
N LYS A 61 -14.67 -3.55 -0.96
CA LYS A 61 -16.06 -4.04 -0.91
C LYS A 61 -16.25 -5.44 -1.46
N ARG A 62 -15.24 -6.02 -2.12
CA ARG A 62 -15.31 -7.42 -2.56
C ARG A 62 -15.30 -8.35 -1.34
N ASP A 63 -15.94 -9.51 -1.46
CA ASP A 63 -15.91 -10.58 -0.46
C ASP A 63 -14.47 -10.79 0.06
N TYR A 64 -14.33 -10.84 1.39
CA TYR A 64 -13.03 -10.72 2.03
C TYR A 64 -12.06 -11.85 1.65
N ASP A 65 -12.56 -13.06 1.43
CA ASP A 65 -11.79 -14.24 1.05
C ASP A 65 -11.15 -14.08 -0.34
N ILE A 66 -11.88 -13.49 -1.28
CA ILE A 66 -11.40 -13.17 -2.62
C ILE A 66 -10.51 -11.92 -2.58
N GLY A 67 -10.98 -10.85 -1.94
CA GLY A 67 -10.30 -9.56 -1.89
C GLY A 67 -8.93 -9.63 -1.25
N VAL A 68 -8.83 -10.24 -0.07
CA VAL A 68 -7.55 -10.42 0.64
C VAL A 68 -6.59 -11.28 -0.19
N LYS A 69 -7.07 -12.31 -0.89
CA LYS A 69 -6.22 -13.15 -1.74
C LYS A 69 -5.62 -12.37 -2.90
N ILE A 70 -6.43 -11.60 -3.62
CA ILE A 70 -5.98 -10.72 -4.72
C ILE A 70 -4.97 -9.69 -4.18
N SER A 71 -5.27 -9.08 -3.03
CA SER A 71 -4.38 -8.10 -2.42
C SER A 71 -3.04 -8.70 -2.00
N LYS A 72 -3.03 -9.91 -1.45
CA LYS A 72 -1.81 -10.65 -1.14
C LYS A 72 -1.01 -10.91 -2.41
N GLU A 73 -1.63 -11.42 -3.47
CA GLU A 73 -0.97 -11.69 -4.76
C GLU A 73 -0.38 -10.42 -5.39
N LEU A 74 -1.09 -9.29 -5.30
CA LEU A 74 -0.61 -7.98 -5.74
C LEU A 74 0.64 -7.56 -4.96
N LEU A 75 0.59 -7.55 -3.63
CA LEU A 75 1.68 -7.06 -2.78
C LEU A 75 2.90 -8.00 -2.77
N SER A 76 2.70 -9.30 -2.97
CA SER A 76 3.76 -10.31 -3.06
C SER A 76 4.78 -10.02 -4.17
N LYS A 77 4.43 -9.17 -5.14
CA LYS A 77 5.36 -8.74 -6.22
C LYS A 77 6.45 -7.80 -5.72
N TYR A 78 6.29 -7.20 -4.54
CA TYR A 78 7.16 -6.13 -4.03
C TYR A 78 7.90 -6.47 -2.74
N ILE A 79 7.48 -7.54 -2.07
CA ILE A 79 8.06 -8.06 -0.84
C ILE A 79 8.84 -9.34 -1.18
N TYR A 80 10.06 -9.44 -0.66
CA TYR A 80 10.96 -10.57 -0.87
C TYR A 80 11.38 -11.14 0.48
#